data_AF-A0A946KCY1-F1
#
_entry.id   AF-A0A946KCY1-F1
#
_cell.length_a   1.000
_cell.length_b   1.000
_cell.length_c   1.000
_cell.angle_alpha   90.00
_cell.angle_beta   90.00
_cell.angle_gamma   90.00
#
_symmetry.space_group_name_H-M   'P 1'
#
loop_
_entity.id
_entity.type
_entity.pdbx_description
1 polymer ?
#
loop_
_entity_poly.entity_id
_entity_poly.type
_entity_poly.pdbx_seq_one_letter_code
_entity_poly.pdbx_strand_id
1 'polypeptide(L)'
;GKYGDDWKKRVHPLLVDAGNVTAVFAGHIHHMRSDPNDGIEYISLATVGGGQKGLVPESGYLHQYHLVTVRKGQVAMAAFPVGEAMDVREITASLQEETVQLARLPVAFKGGVRVTAAEQRKSSVSKFSAEFSNPTSRPVEYTASLESADNRWHFMPDHVHGVLDSGTTCELEFQATYRSKYFENVSEMVQLTISQDYLAPSTRYGIPVVRRDVPLLFDTALSSQGIANRSLSLDGNGDYVLLESNKVPLPQGPFTLECWFKGKQFADRVGLLAKTEQSEYGIFTSRGQLDASVFLGKSYKSIQPDLKLKTNQWYHVAMVYEGEALALYLDGKLQKRVQTKQPMKRKVNWFPLLVGADPDARGRANSFFNGEIDEIRLSKGVGYRKSFVPERRLKPNENTVIFLDCDRTVGPFLVDRGPKGHYFRMTGDTHLLEVQDAASQ
;
A
#
# COMPACT_ATOMS: atom_id res chain seq x y z
N GLY A 1 -7.61 -15.28 -60.15
CA GLY A 1 -7.42 -14.16 -61.09
C GLY A 1 -6.09 -13.51 -60.79
N LYS A 2 -5.34 -13.09 -61.80
CA LYS A 2 -4.03 -12.41 -61.70
C LYS A 2 -4.16 -10.99 -61.09
N TYR A 3 -4.82 -10.87 -59.95
CA TYR A 3 -4.98 -9.60 -59.24
C TYR A 3 -3.66 -9.26 -58.52
N GLY A 4 -3.02 -8.16 -58.91
CA GLY A 4 -1.81 -7.62 -58.25
C GLY A 4 -0.47 -7.82 -58.99
N ASP A 5 -0.44 -8.59 -60.08
CA ASP A 5 0.81 -8.92 -60.81
C ASP A 5 1.47 -7.71 -61.51
N ASP A 6 0.76 -6.60 -61.65
CA ASP A 6 1.24 -5.35 -62.26
C ASP A 6 1.57 -4.24 -61.24
N TRP A 7 1.38 -4.49 -59.93
CA TRP A 7 1.61 -3.49 -58.89
C TRP A 7 3.03 -2.92 -58.94
N LYS A 8 4.02 -3.80 -58.94
CA LYS A 8 5.44 -3.43 -58.97
C LYS A 8 5.90 -2.92 -60.34
N LYS A 9 5.30 -3.43 -61.43
CA LYS A 9 5.76 -3.18 -62.80
C LYS A 9 5.13 -1.95 -63.44
N ARG A 10 3.94 -1.54 -62.98
CA ARG A 10 3.14 -0.50 -63.62
C ARG A 10 2.62 0.51 -62.61
N VAL A 11 1.92 0.06 -61.57
CA VAL A 11 1.19 0.98 -60.67
C VAL A 11 2.14 1.79 -59.80
N HIS A 12 3.08 1.15 -59.11
CA HIS A 12 4.02 1.83 -58.23
C HIS A 12 4.88 2.88 -58.95
N PRO A 13 5.52 2.59 -60.11
CA PRO A 13 6.27 3.60 -60.87
C PRO A 13 5.45 4.85 -61.23
N LEU A 14 4.16 4.69 -61.56
CA LEU A 14 3.28 5.82 -61.89
C LEU A 14 3.01 6.71 -60.66
N LEU A 15 2.89 6.13 -59.47
CA LEU A 15 2.68 6.89 -58.24
C LEU A 15 3.94 7.68 -57.84
N VAL A 16 5.12 7.09 -58.07
CA VAL A 16 6.40 7.76 -57.86
C VAL A 16 6.59 8.91 -58.85
N ASP A 17 6.33 8.68 -60.15
CA ASP A 17 6.46 9.69 -61.21
C ASP A 17 5.53 10.89 -60.99
N ALA A 18 4.34 10.67 -60.44
CA ALA A 18 3.42 11.74 -60.08
C ALA A 18 3.99 12.71 -59.01
N GLY A 19 4.93 12.25 -58.18
CA GLY A 19 5.68 13.07 -57.22
C GLY A 19 4.87 13.71 -56.08
N ASN A 20 3.57 13.43 -56.00
CA ASN A 20 2.64 14.03 -55.05
C ASN A 20 1.89 13.01 -54.18
N VAL A 21 2.28 11.73 -54.24
CA VAL A 21 1.71 10.65 -53.44
C VAL A 21 2.67 10.33 -52.31
N THR A 22 2.20 10.44 -51.06
CA THR A 22 3.03 10.13 -49.87
C THR A 22 2.55 8.90 -49.10
N ALA A 23 1.32 8.46 -49.31
CA ALA A 23 0.76 7.27 -48.68
C ALA A 23 -0.31 6.60 -49.56
N VAL A 24 -0.40 5.27 -49.49
CA VAL A 24 -1.35 4.42 -50.22
C VAL A 24 -1.94 3.38 -49.28
N PHE A 25 -3.28 3.32 -49.27
CA PHE A 25 -4.05 2.37 -48.48
C PHE A 25 -4.56 1.26 -49.39
N ALA A 26 -4.05 0.04 -49.21
CA ALA A 26 -4.41 -1.10 -50.03
C ALA A 26 -5.47 -1.97 -49.34
N GLY A 27 -6.55 -2.32 -50.05
CA GLY A 27 -7.53 -3.31 -49.61
C GLY A 27 -7.23 -4.72 -50.14
N HIS A 28 -8.02 -5.70 -49.69
CA HIS A 28 -8.02 -7.12 -50.11
C HIS A 28 -6.86 -7.98 -49.60
N ILE A 29 -6.20 -7.57 -48.50
CA ILE A 29 -5.09 -8.30 -47.89
C ILE A 29 -5.53 -8.80 -46.51
N HIS A 30 -5.18 -10.05 -46.17
CA HIS A 30 -5.70 -10.78 -45.01
C HIS A 30 -5.00 -10.44 -43.68
N HIS A 31 -4.08 -9.47 -43.68
CA HIS A 31 -3.46 -8.89 -42.48
C HIS A 31 -2.98 -7.47 -42.75
N MET A 32 -3.00 -6.65 -41.70
CA MET A 32 -2.41 -5.33 -41.69
C MET A 32 -0.89 -5.43 -41.68
N ARG A 33 -0.27 -4.62 -42.53
CA ARG A 33 1.18 -4.53 -42.67
C ARG A 33 1.54 -3.14 -43.21
N SER A 34 2.70 -2.65 -42.81
CA SER A 34 3.31 -1.43 -43.35
C SER A 34 4.55 -1.80 -44.15
N ASP A 35 4.61 -1.39 -45.41
CA ASP A 35 5.67 -1.71 -46.37
C ASP A 35 6.08 -0.46 -47.19
N PRO A 36 6.71 0.57 -46.56
CA PRO A 36 7.09 1.78 -47.28
C PRO A 36 8.04 1.48 -48.46
N ASN A 37 7.83 2.16 -49.59
CA ASN A 37 8.69 2.04 -50.77
C ASN A 37 8.80 3.37 -51.52
N ASP A 38 10.02 3.73 -51.94
CA ASP A 38 10.32 4.95 -52.74
C ASP A 38 9.69 6.24 -52.18
N GLY A 39 9.71 6.40 -50.84
CA GLY A 39 9.18 7.58 -50.16
C GLY A 39 7.65 7.61 -50.00
N ILE A 40 6.97 6.54 -50.40
CA ILE A 40 5.52 6.35 -50.26
C ILE A 40 5.24 5.31 -49.18
N GLU A 41 4.42 5.65 -48.19
CA GLU A 41 3.93 4.66 -47.21
C GLU A 41 2.89 3.74 -47.84
N TYR A 42 3.09 2.42 -47.79
CA TYR A 42 2.08 1.45 -48.21
C TYR A 42 1.53 0.72 -46.99
N ILE A 43 0.23 0.84 -46.76
CA ILE A 43 -0.43 0.21 -45.63
C ILE A 43 -1.57 -0.67 -46.13
N SER A 44 -1.43 -1.96 -45.88
CA SER A 44 -2.50 -2.92 -46.14
C SER A 44 -3.54 -2.83 -45.03
N LEU A 45 -4.78 -2.59 -45.40
CA LEU A 45 -5.91 -2.65 -44.48
C LEU A 45 -6.48 -4.07 -44.52
N ALA A 46 -6.64 -4.69 -43.36
CA ALA A 46 -7.26 -6.00 -43.25
C ALA A 46 -8.68 -5.96 -43.81
N THR A 47 -8.99 -6.76 -44.83
CA THR A 47 -10.35 -6.83 -45.38
C THR A 47 -11.28 -7.69 -44.55
N VAL A 48 -12.54 -7.24 -44.43
CA VAL A 48 -13.68 -8.06 -44.05
C VAL A 48 -14.10 -8.97 -45.21
N GLY A 49 -14.28 -10.27 -44.96
CA GLY A 49 -14.90 -11.20 -45.92
C GLY A 49 -14.03 -12.34 -46.47
N GLY A 50 -12.81 -12.54 -45.99
CA GLY A 50 -11.96 -13.69 -46.36
C GLY A 50 -11.34 -14.35 -45.12
N GLY A 51 -11.28 -15.68 -45.10
CA GLY A 51 -10.75 -16.44 -43.95
C GLY A 51 -9.35 -15.96 -43.55
N GLN A 52 -9.19 -15.59 -42.28
CA GLN A 52 -7.91 -15.21 -41.69
C GLN A 52 -7.36 -16.42 -40.95
N LYS A 53 -6.07 -16.74 -41.12
CA LYS A 53 -5.46 -17.89 -40.43
C LYS A 53 -5.39 -17.69 -38.91
N GLY A 54 -5.52 -16.46 -38.41
CA GLY A 54 -5.80 -16.14 -37.01
C GLY A 54 -4.78 -16.63 -35.98
N LEU A 55 -3.59 -17.09 -36.40
CA LEU A 55 -2.61 -17.73 -35.52
C LEU A 55 -2.09 -16.79 -34.43
N VAL A 56 -1.91 -15.50 -34.75
CA VAL A 56 -1.51 -14.45 -33.79
C VAL A 56 -2.27 -13.16 -34.15
N PRO A 57 -3.49 -12.94 -33.63
CA PRO A 57 -4.35 -11.80 -33.96
C PRO A 57 -3.63 -10.44 -33.90
N GLU A 58 -2.79 -10.25 -32.88
CA GLU A 58 -2.06 -9.03 -32.59
C GLU A 58 -1.00 -8.69 -33.65
N SER A 59 -0.59 -9.65 -34.49
CA SER A 59 0.36 -9.45 -35.59
C SER A 59 -0.28 -8.90 -36.88
N GLY A 60 -1.37 -8.15 -36.74
CA GLY A 60 -2.09 -7.52 -37.86
C GLY A 60 -3.29 -8.32 -38.39
N TYR A 61 -3.73 -9.36 -37.69
CA TYR A 61 -4.90 -10.17 -38.06
C TYR A 61 -6.16 -9.79 -37.26
N LEU A 62 -6.11 -8.77 -36.41
CA LEU A 62 -7.22 -8.32 -35.59
C LEU A 62 -8.24 -7.45 -36.36
N HIS A 63 -9.51 -7.50 -35.93
CA HIS A 63 -10.52 -6.54 -36.37
C HIS A 63 -10.19 -5.15 -35.82
N GLN A 64 -10.32 -4.11 -36.63
CA GLN A 64 -9.78 -2.79 -36.28
C GLN A 64 -10.48 -1.64 -37.00
N TYR A 65 -10.57 -0.49 -36.34
CA TYR A 65 -10.89 0.80 -36.95
C TYR A 65 -9.60 1.57 -37.22
N HIS A 66 -9.47 2.11 -38.43
CA HIS A 66 -8.35 2.99 -38.77
C HIS A 66 -8.79 4.44 -38.72
N LEU A 67 -8.09 5.25 -37.92
CA LEU A 67 -8.20 6.71 -37.96
C LEU A 67 -7.02 7.26 -38.75
N VAL A 68 -7.31 7.79 -39.93
CA VAL A 68 -6.33 8.44 -40.81
C VAL A 68 -6.58 9.93 -40.81
N THR A 69 -5.59 10.70 -40.37
CA THR A 69 -5.62 12.16 -40.41
C THR A 69 -4.70 12.65 -41.51
N VAL A 70 -5.26 13.36 -42.50
CA VAL A 70 -4.50 13.95 -43.61
C VAL A 70 -4.44 15.47 -43.45
N ARG A 71 -3.22 16.00 -43.41
CA ARG A 71 -2.93 17.45 -43.38
C ARG A 71 -1.86 17.78 -44.42
N LYS A 72 -1.68 19.06 -44.75
CA LYS A 72 -0.61 19.50 -45.65
C LYS A 72 0.75 19.10 -45.06
N GLY A 73 1.46 18.19 -45.73
CA GLY A 73 2.78 17.68 -45.30
C GLY A 73 2.74 16.62 -44.19
N GLN A 74 1.57 16.08 -43.84
CA GLN A 74 1.46 15.04 -42.81
C GLN A 74 0.33 14.06 -43.11
N VAL A 75 0.65 12.77 -43.04
CA VAL A 75 -0.32 11.68 -42.89
C VAL A 75 -0.04 11.04 -41.54
N ALA A 76 -1.03 11.03 -40.65
CA ALA A 76 -0.93 10.40 -39.33
C ALA A 76 -1.99 9.31 -39.20
N MET A 77 -1.62 8.20 -38.57
CA MET A 77 -2.43 6.99 -38.57
C MET A 77 -2.45 6.31 -37.21
N ALA A 78 -3.63 5.85 -36.82
CA ALA A 78 -3.82 4.98 -35.67
C ALA A 78 -4.78 3.85 -36.05
N ALA A 79 -4.44 2.62 -35.64
CA ALA A 79 -5.34 1.49 -35.69
C ALA A 79 -5.86 1.21 -34.28
N PHE A 80 -7.17 1.15 -34.12
CA PHE A 80 -7.85 0.79 -32.88
C PHE A 80 -8.34 -0.65 -32.99
N PRO A 81 -7.79 -1.59 -32.21
CA PRO A 81 -8.38 -2.91 -32.06
C PRO A 81 -9.86 -2.81 -31.71
N VAL A 82 -10.70 -3.54 -32.44
CA VAL A 82 -12.10 -3.73 -32.08
C VAL A 82 -12.17 -5.04 -31.30
N GLY A 83 -12.23 -4.92 -29.98
CA GLY A 83 -12.24 -6.07 -29.07
C GLY A 83 -13.60 -6.76 -28.99
N GLU A 84 -14.67 -5.99 -28.81
CA GLU A 84 -16.01 -6.54 -28.60
C GLU A 84 -17.08 -5.52 -29.03
N ALA A 85 -18.18 -6.01 -29.63
CA ALA A 85 -19.37 -5.20 -29.83
C ALA A 85 -20.22 -5.30 -28.56
N MET A 86 -20.42 -4.19 -27.87
CA MET A 86 -21.18 -4.16 -26.62
C MET A 86 -22.61 -3.69 -26.87
N ASP A 87 -23.58 -4.35 -26.23
CA ASP A 87 -24.95 -3.82 -26.20
C ASP A 87 -25.03 -2.69 -25.17
N VAL A 88 -25.11 -1.44 -25.66
CA VAL A 88 -25.23 -0.25 -24.80
C VAL A 88 -26.47 -0.29 -23.90
N ARG A 89 -27.50 -1.06 -24.24
CA ARG A 89 -28.71 -1.22 -23.41
C ARG A 89 -28.46 -2.08 -22.17
N GLU A 90 -27.42 -2.91 -22.20
CA GLU A 90 -26.98 -3.73 -21.07
C GLU A 90 -26.26 -2.89 -20.00
N ILE A 91 -25.66 -1.77 -20.39
CA ILE A 91 -24.91 -0.87 -19.50
C ILE A 91 -25.88 0.02 -18.70
N THR A 92 -26.52 -0.58 -17.71
CA THR A 92 -27.45 0.10 -16.80
C THR A 92 -26.72 0.69 -15.58
N ALA A 93 -27.41 1.55 -14.83
CA ALA A 93 -26.91 2.04 -13.55
C ALA A 93 -26.65 0.89 -12.55
N SER A 94 -27.50 -0.14 -12.54
CA SER A 94 -27.33 -1.31 -11.67
C SER A 94 -26.07 -2.11 -12.02
N LEU A 95 -25.76 -2.31 -13.30
CA LEU A 95 -24.52 -2.96 -13.73
C LEU A 95 -23.30 -2.16 -13.27
N GLN A 96 -23.34 -0.83 -13.42
CA GLN A 96 -22.25 0.04 -12.96
C GLN A 96 -22.05 -0.05 -11.44
N GLU A 97 -23.13 -0.06 -10.66
CA GLU A 97 -23.04 -0.20 -9.20
C GLU A 97 -22.51 -1.57 -8.78
N GLU A 98 -22.98 -2.66 -9.39
CA GLU A 98 -22.55 -4.04 -9.11
C GLU A 98 -21.07 -4.26 -9.46
N THR A 99 -20.60 -3.75 -10.60
CA THR A 99 -19.18 -3.85 -10.98
C THR A 99 -18.27 -3.05 -10.03
N VAL A 100 -18.74 -1.92 -9.49
CA VAL A 100 -18.04 -1.18 -8.43
C VAL A 100 -18.01 -1.96 -7.11
N GLN A 101 -19.08 -2.68 -6.76
CA GLN A 101 -19.11 -3.54 -5.58
C GLN A 101 -18.08 -4.69 -5.71
N LEU A 102 -17.98 -5.33 -6.88
CA LEU A 102 -16.96 -6.37 -7.14
C LEU A 102 -15.53 -5.82 -7.09
N ALA A 103 -15.29 -4.62 -7.62
CA ALA A 103 -13.97 -3.98 -7.52
C ALA A 103 -13.55 -3.67 -6.07
N ARG A 104 -14.52 -3.62 -5.15
CA ARG A 104 -14.34 -3.38 -3.71
C ARG A 104 -14.63 -4.62 -2.86
N LEU A 105 -14.64 -5.81 -3.47
CA LEU A 105 -15.04 -7.07 -2.83
C LEU A 105 -14.41 -7.25 -1.43
N PRO A 106 -15.24 -7.38 -0.38
CA PRO A 106 -14.77 -7.76 0.94
C PRO A 106 -14.25 -9.20 0.93
N VAL A 107 -13.14 -9.45 1.62
CA VAL A 107 -12.58 -10.79 1.82
C VAL A 107 -12.36 -11.00 3.31
N ALA A 108 -12.86 -12.10 3.85
CA ALA A 108 -12.61 -12.52 5.22
C ALA A 108 -11.57 -13.64 5.23
N PHE A 109 -10.60 -13.58 6.14
CA PHE A 109 -9.61 -14.64 6.32
C PHE A 109 -9.86 -15.42 7.61
N LYS A 110 -9.72 -16.75 7.55
CA LYS A 110 -9.62 -17.61 8.73
C LYS A 110 -8.18 -18.11 8.83
N GLY A 111 -7.47 -17.70 9.88
CA GLY A 111 -6.04 -17.96 10.02
C GLY A 111 -5.18 -16.93 9.28
N GLY A 112 -3.96 -17.32 8.92
CA GLY A 112 -2.99 -16.46 8.25
C GLY A 112 -1.59 -17.05 8.20
N VAL A 113 -0.62 -16.24 7.80
CA VAL A 113 0.80 -16.60 7.79
C VAL A 113 1.36 -16.53 9.20
N ARG A 114 1.87 -17.66 9.70
CA ARG A 114 2.55 -17.72 10.99
C ARG A 114 3.96 -17.13 10.87
N VAL A 115 4.27 -16.17 11.73
CA VAL A 115 5.56 -15.48 11.78
C VAL A 115 6.25 -15.79 13.10
N THR A 116 7.47 -16.34 13.03
CA THR A 116 8.25 -16.77 14.21
C THR A 116 9.64 -16.16 14.16
N ALA A 117 10.18 -15.75 15.31
CA ALA A 117 11.57 -15.27 15.38
C ALA A 117 12.59 -16.33 15.80
N ALA A 118 12.14 -17.55 16.13
CA ALA A 118 13.03 -18.69 16.33
C ALA A 118 13.57 -19.17 14.98
N GLU A 119 14.80 -19.69 14.99
CA GLU A 119 15.37 -20.36 13.82
C GLU A 119 14.47 -21.52 13.39
N GLN A 120 14.06 -21.49 12.13
CA GLN A 120 13.24 -22.53 11.53
C GLN A 120 14.15 -23.66 11.04
N ARG A 121 14.18 -24.77 11.78
CA ARG A 121 14.92 -25.99 11.38
C ARG A 121 14.31 -26.71 10.18
N LYS A 122 13.05 -26.40 9.84
CA LYS A 122 12.29 -26.89 8.69
C LYS A 122 11.49 -25.73 8.12
N SER A 123 11.18 -25.75 6.82
CA SER A 123 10.32 -24.75 6.17
C SER A 123 9.04 -24.53 6.98
N SER A 124 8.69 -23.27 7.24
CA SER A 124 7.43 -22.96 7.91
C SER A 124 6.27 -23.10 6.94
N VAL A 125 5.22 -23.77 7.40
CA VAL A 125 4.00 -24.00 6.63
C VAL A 125 2.85 -23.35 7.38
N SER A 126 2.16 -22.44 6.70
CA SER A 126 0.94 -21.79 7.19
C SER A 126 -0.24 -22.25 6.36
N LYS A 127 -1.34 -22.61 7.03
CA LYS A 127 -2.62 -22.95 6.39
C LYS A 127 -3.68 -21.95 6.82
N PHE A 128 -4.45 -21.45 5.87
CA PHE A 128 -5.50 -20.47 6.10
C PHE A 128 -6.54 -20.55 4.98
N SER A 129 -7.71 -19.95 5.19
CA SER A 129 -8.72 -19.81 4.15
C SER A 129 -9.09 -18.35 3.91
N ALA A 130 -9.58 -18.08 2.70
CA ALA A 130 -10.16 -16.81 2.30
C ALA A 130 -11.61 -17.03 1.85
N GLU A 131 -12.53 -16.23 2.36
CA GLU A 131 -13.97 -16.30 2.11
C GLU A 131 -14.46 -14.99 1.49
N PHE A 132 -15.24 -15.09 0.43
CA PHE A 132 -15.88 -13.96 -0.23
C PHE A 132 -17.18 -14.38 -0.93
N SER A 133 -18.08 -13.42 -1.12
CA SER A 133 -19.42 -13.64 -1.66
C SER A 133 -19.64 -12.80 -2.90
N ASN A 134 -20.37 -13.33 -3.88
CA ASN A 134 -20.81 -12.55 -5.04
C ASN A 134 -21.98 -11.62 -4.63
N PRO A 135 -21.78 -10.30 -4.56
CA PRO A 135 -22.82 -9.36 -4.14
C PRO A 135 -23.80 -8.99 -5.26
N THR A 136 -23.57 -9.47 -6.48
CA THR A 136 -24.29 -9.01 -7.67
C THR A 136 -25.46 -9.91 -8.01
N SER A 137 -26.36 -9.41 -8.87
CA SER A 137 -27.49 -10.18 -9.41
C SER A 137 -27.11 -11.18 -10.51
N ARG A 138 -25.82 -11.29 -10.88
CA ARG A 138 -25.33 -12.12 -11.97
C ARG A 138 -24.21 -13.05 -11.52
N PRO A 139 -23.98 -14.17 -12.22
CA PRO A 139 -22.81 -14.99 -11.98
C PRO A 139 -21.52 -14.21 -12.23
N VAL A 140 -20.49 -14.53 -11.45
CA VAL A 140 -19.14 -13.94 -11.57
C VAL A 140 -18.14 -15.07 -11.73
N GLU A 141 -17.36 -15.03 -12.80
CA GLU A 141 -16.19 -15.90 -12.94
C GLU A 141 -15.03 -15.28 -12.18
N TYR A 142 -14.28 -16.08 -11.44
CA TYR A 142 -13.14 -15.60 -10.66
C TYR A 142 -11.91 -16.50 -10.83
N THR A 143 -10.74 -15.89 -10.66
CA THR A 143 -9.48 -16.58 -10.42
C THR A 143 -8.80 -15.95 -9.21
N ALA A 144 -8.51 -16.78 -8.20
CA ALA A 144 -7.85 -16.38 -6.96
C ALA A 144 -6.48 -17.06 -6.84
N SER A 145 -5.45 -16.30 -6.47
CA SER A 145 -4.08 -16.78 -6.31
C SER A 145 -3.37 -16.06 -5.17
N LEU A 146 -2.29 -16.66 -4.68
CA LEU A 146 -1.38 -16.00 -3.73
C LEU A 146 -0.15 -15.49 -4.47
N GLU A 147 0.27 -14.27 -4.15
CA GLU A 147 1.43 -13.61 -4.74
C GLU A 147 2.36 -13.06 -3.65
N SER A 148 3.66 -13.08 -3.93
CA SER A 148 4.68 -12.36 -3.16
C SER A 148 5.87 -12.08 -4.09
N ALA A 149 6.53 -10.93 -3.91
CA ALA A 149 7.78 -10.64 -4.60
C ALA A 149 8.96 -11.45 -4.04
N ASP A 150 8.81 -12.06 -2.87
CA ASP A 150 9.81 -12.93 -2.26
C ASP A 150 9.68 -14.37 -2.81
N ASN A 151 10.65 -14.76 -3.63
CA ASN A 151 10.69 -16.06 -4.30
C ASN A 151 10.92 -17.27 -3.37
N ARG A 152 11.11 -17.04 -2.06
CA ARG A 152 11.21 -18.13 -1.06
C ARG A 152 9.83 -18.65 -0.64
N TRP A 153 8.76 -17.96 -1.02
CA TRP A 153 7.40 -18.44 -0.83
C TRP A 153 7.02 -19.50 -1.86
N HIS A 154 6.30 -20.51 -1.40
CA HIS A 154 5.66 -21.51 -2.25
C HIS A 154 4.21 -21.71 -1.79
N PHE A 155 3.28 -21.62 -2.74
CA PHE A 155 1.84 -21.63 -2.48
C PHE A 155 1.19 -22.90 -3.02
N MET A 156 0.19 -23.40 -2.30
CA MET A 156 -0.61 -24.54 -2.72
C MET A 156 -2.08 -24.34 -2.27
N PRO A 157 -3.07 -24.39 -3.18
CA PRO A 157 -2.88 -24.35 -4.62
C PRO A 157 -2.16 -23.06 -5.06
N ASP A 158 -1.58 -23.07 -6.26
CA ASP A 158 -0.98 -21.88 -6.87
C ASP A 158 -2.06 -20.90 -7.34
N HIS A 159 -3.18 -21.42 -7.85
CA HIS A 159 -4.39 -20.66 -8.16
C HIS A 159 -5.65 -21.53 -8.07
N VAL A 160 -6.80 -20.89 -7.90
CA VAL A 160 -8.14 -21.51 -7.94
C VAL A 160 -9.02 -20.67 -8.85
N HIS A 161 -9.78 -21.30 -9.74
CA HIS A 161 -10.77 -20.64 -10.57
C HIS A 161 -12.16 -21.23 -10.35
N GLY A 162 -13.20 -20.46 -10.62
CA GLY A 162 -14.58 -20.92 -10.53
C GLY A 162 -15.59 -19.88 -10.97
N VAL A 163 -16.87 -20.24 -10.90
CA VAL A 163 -18.00 -19.33 -11.11
C VAL A 163 -18.82 -19.29 -9.83
N LEU A 164 -19.11 -18.08 -9.34
CA LEU A 164 -19.99 -17.83 -8.20
C LEU A 164 -21.34 -17.35 -8.70
N ASP A 165 -22.40 -18.10 -8.39
CA ASP A 165 -23.78 -17.64 -8.61
C ASP A 165 -24.11 -16.44 -7.73
N SER A 166 -25.11 -15.67 -8.16
CA SER A 166 -25.64 -14.50 -7.44
C SER A 166 -25.87 -14.81 -5.96
N GLY A 167 -25.29 -14.00 -5.06
CA GLY A 167 -25.48 -14.12 -3.61
C GLY A 167 -24.81 -15.32 -2.95
N THR A 168 -24.08 -16.16 -3.69
CA THR A 168 -23.35 -17.30 -3.12
C THR A 168 -21.98 -16.90 -2.57
N THR A 169 -21.51 -17.69 -1.62
CA THR A 169 -20.20 -17.54 -0.96
C THR A 169 -19.32 -18.73 -1.31
N CYS A 170 -18.03 -18.48 -1.58
CA CYS A 170 -17.03 -19.55 -1.57
C CYS A 170 -15.99 -19.31 -0.47
N GLU A 171 -15.45 -20.42 0.04
CA GLU A 171 -14.29 -20.45 0.91
C GLU A 171 -13.17 -21.22 0.20
N LEU A 172 -12.01 -20.59 0.08
CA LEU A 172 -10.83 -21.15 -0.58
C LEU A 172 -9.75 -21.44 0.46
N GLU A 173 -9.26 -22.67 0.49
CA GLU A 173 -8.16 -23.06 1.37
C GLU A 173 -6.81 -22.88 0.67
N PHE A 174 -5.84 -22.31 1.40
CA PHE A 174 -4.48 -22.11 0.93
C PHE A 174 -3.44 -22.60 1.95
N GLN A 175 -2.31 -23.01 1.41
CA GLN A 175 -1.08 -23.30 2.13
C GLN A 175 0.04 -22.40 1.60
N ALA A 176 0.68 -21.66 2.49
CA ALA A 176 1.88 -20.87 2.20
C ALA A 176 3.09 -21.48 2.93
N THR A 177 4.12 -21.86 2.17
CA THR A 177 5.36 -22.42 2.69
C THR A 177 6.50 -21.45 2.47
N TYR A 178 7.19 -21.04 3.54
CA TYR A 178 8.36 -20.16 3.45
C TYR A 178 9.65 -20.97 3.61
N ARG A 179 10.54 -20.86 2.61
CA ARG A 179 11.78 -21.63 2.53
C ARG A 179 12.99 -20.79 2.95
N SER A 180 13.05 -20.42 4.22
CA SER A 180 14.26 -19.86 4.85
C SER A 180 14.35 -20.31 6.31
N LYS A 181 15.56 -20.20 6.88
CA LYS A 181 15.79 -20.40 8.31
C LYS A 181 15.22 -19.26 9.16
N TYR A 182 15.14 -18.06 8.59
CA TYR A 182 14.66 -16.87 9.26
C TYR A 182 13.71 -16.10 8.36
N PHE A 183 12.75 -15.41 8.96
CA PHE A 183 11.97 -14.40 8.27
C PHE A 183 12.86 -13.17 8.03
N GLU A 184 13.00 -12.77 6.78
CA GLU A 184 14.08 -11.87 6.39
C GLU A 184 13.59 -10.45 6.21
N ASN A 185 14.45 -9.47 6.50
CA ASN A 185 14.06 -8.05 6.51
C ASN A 185 13.55 -7.57 5.14
N VAL A 186 14.00 -8.18 4.05
CA VAL A 186 13.56 -7.86 2.68
C VAL A 186 12.35 -8.68 2.21
N SER A 187 11.78 -9.53 3.07
CA SER A 187 10.65 -10.36 2.68
C SER A 187 9.42 -9.49 2.41
N GLU A 188 8.93 -9.51 1.17
CA GLU A 188 7.64 -8.94 0.83
C GLU A 188 6.51 -9.90 1.21
N MET A 189 5.42 -9.36 1.73
CA MET A 189 4.35 -10.16 2.31
C MET A 189 3.54 -10.90 1.23
N VAL A 190 2.79 -11.90 1.69
CA VAL A 190 1.87 -12.67 0.84
C VAL A 190 0.56 -11.90 0.67
N GLN A 191 0.13 -11.75 -0.58
CA GLN A 191 -1.13 -11.13 -0.94
C GLN A 191 -2.04 -12.16 -1.63
N LEU A 192 -3.33 -12.12 -1.30
CA LEU A 192 -4.38 -12.75 -2.10
C LEU A 192 -4.76 -11.79 -3.23
N THR A 193 -4.74 -12.29 -4.46
CA THR A 193 -5.23 -11.59 -5.65
C THR A 193 -6.45 -12.29 -6.22
N ILE A 194 -7.51 -11.54 -6.52
CA ILE A 194 -8.75 -12.05 -7.12
C ILE A 194 -9.04 -11.27 -8.41
N SER A 195 -8.89 -11.93 -9.56
CA SER A 195 -9.38 -11.45 -10.84
C SER A 195 -10.82 -11.91 -11.03
N GLN A 196 -11.68 -11.06 -11.58
CA GLN A 196 -13.12 -11.34 -11.69
C GLN A 196 -13.66 -10.82 -13.03
N ASP A 197 -14.56 -11.60 -13.64
CA ASP A 197 -15.36 -11.19 -14.78
C ASP A 197 -16.83 -11.24 -14.40
N TYR A 198 -17.52 -10.10 -14.52
CA TYR A 198 -18.98 -10.03 -14.37
C TYR A 198 -19.64 -10.55 -15.65
N LEU A 199 -20.47 -11.59 -15.52
CA LEU A 199 -21.08 -12.27 -16.66
C LEU A 199 -22.47 -11.68 -16.98
N ALA A 200 -22.48 -10.63 -17.79
CA ALA A 200 -23.72 -10.05 -18.30
C ALA A 200 -24.31 -10.94 -19.44
N PRO A 201 -25.58 -10.73 -19.84
CA PRO A 201 -26.22 -11.54 -20.88
C PRO A 201 -25.43 -11.69 -22.20
N SER A 202 -24.72 -10.65 -22.62
CA SER A 202 -24.04 -10.58 -23.92
C SER A 202 -22.55 -10.26 -23.83
N THR A 203 -22.10 -9.68 -22.71
CA THR A 203 -20.74 -9.15 -22.56
C THR A 203 -20.11 -9.64 -21.26
N ARG A 204 -18.79 -9.87 -21.26
CA ARG A 204 -18.01 -10.09 -20.03
C ARG A 204 -17.33 -8.78 -19.63
N TYR A 205 -17.60 -8.31 -18.42
CA TYR A 205 -16.97 -7.09 -17.90
C TYR A 205 -15.83 -7.46 -16.95
N GLY A 206 -14.60 -7.27 -17.41
CA GLY A 206 -13.41 -7.45 -16.59
C GLY A 206 -13.36 -6.44 -15.44
N ILE A 207 -13.23 -6.95 -14.22
CA ILE A 207 -13.20 -6.15 -13.00
C ILE A 207 -11.75 -5.91 -12.57
N PRO A 208 -11.40 -4.71 -12.09
CA PRO A 208 -10.09 -4.46 -11.50
C PRO A 208 -9.74 -5.50 -10.42
N VAL A 209 -8.53 -6.06 -10.52
CA VAL A 209 -8.04 -7.10 -9.60
C VAL A 209 -8.10 -6.63 -8.15
N VAL A 210 -8.75 -7.42 -7.31
CA VAL A 210 -8.82 -7.19 -5.86
C VAL A 210 -7.58 -7.78 -5.22
N ARG A 211 -6.88 -6.99 -4.39
CA ARG A 211 -5.69 -7.43 -3.63
C ARG A 211 -5.92 -7.28 -2.14
N ARG A 212 -5.55 -8.30 -1.35
CA ARG A 212 -5.67 -8.28 0.12
C ARG A 212 -4.43 -8.91 0.74
N ASP A 213 -3.82 -8.21 1.70
CA ASP A 213 -2.72 -8.78 2.49
C ASP A 213 -3.24 -9.94 3.34
N VAL A 214 -2.55 -11.07 3.28
CA VAL A 214 -2.87 -12.20 4.15
C VAL A 214 -2.50 -11.83 5.59
N PRO A 215 -3.38 -12.06 6.58
CA PRO A 215 -3.07 -11.73 7.97
C PRO A 215 -1.80 -12.42 8.46
N LEU A 216 -0.96 -11.67 9.18
CA LEU A 216 0.18 -12.23 9.88
C LEU A 216 -0.20 -12.61 11.32
N LEU A 217 0.22 -13.80 11.73
CA LEU A 217 -0.02 -14.37 13.06
C LEU A 217 1.33 -14.56 13.75
N PHE A 218 1.65 -13.70 14.69
CA PHE A 218 2.91 -13.73 15.44
C PHE A 218 2.81 -14.69 16.64
N ASP A 219 3.87 -15.47 16.88
CA ASP A 219 3.94 -16.38 18.02
C ASP A 219 4.04 -15.61 19.36
N THR A 220 3.27 -16.02 20.37
CA THR A 220 3.25 -15.42 21.70
C THR A 220 4.58 -15.60 22.44
N ALA A 221 5.42 -16.57 22.07
CA ALA A 221 6.77 -16.74 22.61
C ALA A 221 7.75 -15.59 22.26
N LEU A 222 7.35 -14.66 21.38
CA LEU A 222 8.09 -13.41 21.16
C LEU A 222 8.05 -12.47 22.37
N SER A 223 7.11 -12.69 23.30
CA SER A 223 6.89 -11.83 24.46
C SER A 223 7.77 -12.14 25.68
N SER A 224 8.49 -13.27 25.70
CA SER A 224 9.23 -13.71 26.90
C SER A 224 10.76 -13.81 26.67
N GLN A 225 11.44 -12.81 27.22
CA GLN A 225 12.83 -12.73 27.69
C GLN A 225 14.04 -12.63 26.73
N GLY A 226 14.81 -11.56 27.00
CA GLY A 226 16.17 -11.23 26.62
C GLY A 226 16.36 -9.71 26.78
N ILE A 227 17.29 -9.25 27.65
CA ILE A 227 17.61 -7.81 27.83
C ILE A 227 18.49 -7.37 26.66
N ALA A 228 17.91 -7.35 25.45
CA ALA A 228 18.44 -6.43 24.46
C ALA A 228 18.10 -5.01 24.95
N ASN A 229 18.99 -4.06 24.76
CA ASN A 229 18.70 -2.65 24.93
C ASN A 229 19.01 -2.02 23.58
N ARG A 230 18.03 -2.02 22.69
CA ARG A 230 18.19 -1.50 21.34
C ARG A 230 17.24 -0.35 21.08
N SER A 231 17.52 0.40 20.03
CA SER A 231 16.67 1.48 19.55
C SER A 231 16.51 1.37 18.05
N LEU A 232 15.38 1.87 17.55
CA LEU A 232 15.12 2.01 16.13
C LEU A 232 15.95 3.16 15.58
N SER A 233 16.87 2.87 14.65
CA SER A 233 17.64 3.86 13.92
C SER A 233 16.96 4.25 12.62
N LEU A 234 16.92 5.56 12.36
CA LEU A 234 16.30 6.21 11.22
C LEU A 234 17.28 7.23 10.63
N ASP A 235 17.41 7.29 9.32
CA ASP A 235 18.38 8.16 8.63
C ASP A 235 17.84 9.55 8.22
N GLY A 236 16.53 9.77 8.36
CA GLY A 236 15.85 11.00 7.92
C GLY A 236 15.49 11.05 6.43
N ASN A 237 15.55 9.94 5.72
CA ASN A 237 15.27 9.84 4.30
C ASN A 237 14.59 8.50 3.93
N GLY A 238 13.26 8.47 3.99
CA GLY A 238 12.49 7.28 3.59
C GLY A 238 12.40 6.20 4.67
N ASP A 239 13.17 6.34 5.75
CA ASP A 239 13.12 5.50 6.94
C ASP A 239 11.95 5.87 7.87
N TYR A 240 11.06 4.91 8.12
CA TYR A 240 10.00 5.01 9.13
C TYR A 240 9.43 3.63 9.48
N VAL A 241 8.61 3.61 10.53
CA VAL A 241 7.86 2.44 10.94
C VAL A 241 6.36 2.75 10.91
N LEU A 242 5.54 1.85 10.37
CA LEU A 242 4.11 2.11 10.14
C LEU A 242 3.18 1.03 10.70
N LEU A 243 2.03 1.47 11.20
CA LEU A 243 0.86 0.64 11.49
C LEU A 243 -0.36 1.21 10.76
N GLU A 244 -1.07 0.34 10.04
CA GLU A 244 -2.28 0.72 9.30
C GLU A 244 -3.38 1.26 10.22
N SER A 245 -4.17 2.22 9.72
CA SER A 245 -5.16 2.93 10.54
C SER A 245 -6.16 2.01 11.24
N ASN A 246 -6.71 1.03 10.51
CA ASN A 246 -7.70 0.07 11.01
C ASN A 246 -7.15 -0.83 12.13
N LYS A 247 -5.83 -0.89 12.31
CA LYS A 247 -5.17 -1.64 13.37
C LYS A 247 -4.87 -0.81 14.60
N VAL A 248 -5.04 0.52 14.58
CA VAL A 248 -4.78 1.40 15.75
C VAL A 248 -5.98 1.39 16.70
N PRO A 249 -5.91 0.74 17.87
CA PRO A 249 -7.09 0.46 18.70
C PRO A 249 -7.32 1.55 19.77
N LEU A 250 -7.18 2.82 19.42
CA LEU A 250 -7.30 3.93 20.37
C LEU A 250 -8.74 4.48 20.42
N PRO A 251 -9.48 4.33 21.54
CA PRO A 251 -10.81 4.89 21.66
C PRO A 251 -10.81 6.44 21.68
N GLN A 252 -12.01 7.02 21.62
CA GLN A 252 -12.21 8.44 21.93
C GLN A 252 -11.93 8.72 23.41
N GLY A 253 -11.60 9.97 23.72
CA GLY A 253 -11.33 10.41 25.10
C GLY A 253 -9.85 10.63 25.39
N PRO A 254 -9.48 10.77 26.68
CA PRO A 254 -8.11 11.02 27.12
C PRO A 254 -7.15 9.91 26.69
N PHE A 255 -5.91 10.26 26.40
CA PHE A 255 -4.85 9.31 26.03
C PHE A 255 -3.45 9.90 26.28
N THR A 256 -2.44 9.04 26.29
CA THR A 256 -1.02 9.40 26.44
C THR A 256 -0.19 8.76 25.35
N LEU A 257 0.65 9.55 24.67
CA LEU A 257 1.61 9.12 23.66
C LEU A 257 3.01 9.51 24.12
N GLU A 258 3.93 8.56 24.16
CA GLU A 258 5.29 8.77 24.67
C GLU A 258 6.33 7.91 23.97
N CYS A 259 7.59 8.35 24.03
CA CYS A 259 8.78 7.58 23.63
C CYS A 259 10.05 8.19 24.22
N TRP A 260 11.13 7.42 24.15
CA TRP A 260 12.49 7.93 24.19
C TRP A 260 12.98 8.25 22.78
N PHE A 261 13.74 9.33 22.62
CA PHE A 261 14.35 9.65 21.32
C PHE A 261 15.69 10.37 21.46
N LYS A 262 16.53 10.24 20.43
CA LYS A 262 17.83 10.92 20.29
C LYS A 262 17.99 11.38 18.85
N GLY A 263 17.79 12.67 18.59
CA GLY A 263 17.93 13.24 17.24
C GLY A 263 19.39 13.45 16.85
N LYS A 264 19.80 12.96 15.68
CA LYS A 264 21.11 13.29 15.07
C LYS A 264 21.04 14.63 14.33
N GLN A 265 19.90 14.92 13.71
CA GLN A 265 19.60 16.17 13.03
C GLN A 265 18.10 16.48 13.13
N PHE A 266 17.75 17.77 13.16
CA PHE A 266 16.36 18.22 13.09
C PHE A 266 16.15 19.09 11.85
N ALA A 267 15.43 18.56 10.85
CA ALA A 267 15.04 19.27 9.64
C ALA A 267 13.89 20.27 9.88
N ASP A 268 13.43 20.94 8.82
CA ASP A 268 12.42 22.00 8.93
C ASP A 268 11.06 21.54 9.48
N ARG A 269 10.61 20.34 9.08
CA ARG A 269 9.42 19.67 9.61
C ARG A 269 9.77 18.21 9.83
N VAL A 270 9.55 17.72 11.05
CA VAL A 270 9.93 16.36 11.44
C VAL A 270 8.86 15.75 12.34
N GLY A 271 8.22 14.68 11.86
CA GLY A 271 7.30 13.86 12.66
C GLY A 271 8.08 12.84 13.49
N LEU A 272 7.86 12.82 14.80
CA LEU A 272 8.44 11.83 15.70
C LEU A 272 7.49 10.63 15.84
N LEU A 273 6.24 10.90 16.24
CA LEU A 273 5.15 9.92 16.32
C LEU A 273 3.89 10.61 15.79
N ALA A 274 3.34 10.17 14.67
CA ALA A 274 2.31 10.93 13.97
C ALA A 274 1.24 10.06 13.33
N LYS A 275 -0.03 10.45 13.52
CA LYS A 275 -1.17 9.96 12.76
C LYS A 275 -1.91 11.15 12.14
N THR A 276 -1.21 12.14 11.58
CA THR A 276 -1.79 13.46 11.30
C THR A 276 -2.46 13.61 9.93
N GLU A 277 -2.42 14.81 9.35
CA GLU A 277 -3.16 15.31 8.17
C GLU A 277 -4.65 15.70 8.40
N GLN A 278 -4.86 16.74 9.21
CA GLN A 278 -6.17 17.29 9.61
C GLN A 278 -7.07 16.34 10.42
N SER A 279 -6.43 15.53 11.28
CA SER A 279 -7.06 14.55 12.17
C SER A 279 -6.08 14.04 13.25
N GLU A 280 -6.62 13.26 14.19
CA GLU A 280 -5.90 12.49 15.23
C GLU A 280 -4.89 13.29 16.06
N TYR A 281 -3.59 12.94 16.02
CA TYR A 281 -2.56 13.44 16.93
C TYR A 281 -1.14 13.23 16.42
N GLY A 282 -0.19 13.99 16.96
CA GLY A 282 1.24 13.74 16.76
C GLY A 282 2.17 14.54 17.66
N ILE A 283 3.42 14.08 17.76
CA ILE A 283 4.57 14.74 18.39
C ILE A 283 5.62 14.99 17.30
N PHE A 284 6.21 16.18 17.31
CA PHE A 284 7.10 16.69 16.28
C PHE A 284 8.33 17.36 16.90
N THR A 285 9.43 17.40 16.14
CA THR A 285 10.73 17.97 16.58
C THR A 285 11.31 18.93 15.54
N SER A 286 10.44 19.67 14.84
CA SER A 286 10.76 20.57 13.73
C SER A 286 11.80 21.63 14.12
N ARG A 287 12.93 21.71 13.41
CA ARG A 287 14.08 22.60 13.70
C ARG A 287 14.62 22.51 15.13
N GLY A 288 14.46 21.34 15.77
CA GLY A 288 14.85 21.08 17.15
C GLY A 288 13.88 21.69 18.16
N GLN A 289 12.72 22.17 17.72
CA GLN A 289 11.67 22.64 18.59
C GLN A 289 10.67 21.51 18.81
N LEU A 290 10.42 21.18 20.08
CA LEU A 290 9.41 20.20 20.43
C LEU A 290 8.01 20.81 20.27
N ASP A 291 7.11 20.10 19.60
CA ASP A 291 5.70 20.42 19.54
C ASP A 291 4.83 19.16 19.53
N ALA A 292 3.59 19.30 19.97
CA ALA A 292 2.61 18.23 19.93
C ALA A 292 1.23 18.78 19.63
N SER A 293 0.38 17.97 19.01
CA SER A 293 -0.97 18.40 18.63
C SER A 293 -1.98 17.27 18.66
N VAL A 294 -3.24 17.64 18.92
CA VAL A 294 -4.41 16.77 18.81
C VAL A 294 -5.49 17.49 18.01
N PHE A 295 -6.03 16.85 16.98
CA PHE A 295 -7.12 17.40 16.18
C PHE A 295 -8.46 17.19 16.90
N LEU A 296 -9.02 18.28 17.42
CA LEU A 296 -10.24 18.27 18.21
C LEU A 296 -11.30 19.16 17.54
N GLY A 297 -12.46 18.57 17.26
CA GLY A 297 -13.53 19.26 16.54
C GLY A 297 -13.15 19.59 15.09
N LYS A 298 -12.73 20.83 14.82
CA LYS A 298 -12.44 21.34 13.47
C LYS A 298 -10.98 21.79 13.26
N SER A 299 -10.13 21.69 14.27
CA SER A 299 -8.77 22.26 14.23
C SER A 299 -7.81 21.49 15.13
N TYR A 300 -6.52 21.56 14.83
CA TYR A 300 -5.49 21.17 15.79
C TYR A 300 -5.49 22.06 17.03
N LYS A 301 -5.39 21.43 18.20
CA LYS A 301 -4.96 22.05 19.44
C LYS A 301 -3.50 21.67 19.63
N SER A 302 -2.62 22.66 19.51
CA SER A 302 -1.19 22.44 19.54
C SER A 302 -0.57 23.03 20.79
N ILE A 303 0.53 22.42 21.21
CA ILE A 303 1.32 22.85 22.34
C ILE A 303 2.79 22.85 21.92
N GLN A 304 3.42 24.00 22.11
CA GLN A 304 4.82 24.24 21.75
C GLN A 304 5.45 25.03 22.91
N PRO A 305 6.25 24.38 23.78
CA PRO A 305 7.08 25.08 24.76
C PRO A 305 8.18 25.87 24.05
N ASP A 306 8.71 26.93 24.66
CA ASP A 306 9.87 27.62 24.12
C ASP A 306 11.14 26.88 24.60
N LEU A 307 11.51 25.83 23.87
CA LEU A 307 12.59 24.92 24.26
C LEU A 307 13.22 24.31 23.02
N LYS A 308 14.52 24.57 22.87
CA LYS A 308 15.33 24.01 21.78
C LYS A 308 16.06 22.75 22.26
N LEU A 309 15.75 21.63 21.61
CA LEU A 309 16.40 20.34 21.80
C LEU A 309 17.83 20.39 21.26
N LYS A 310 18.73 19.66 21.92
CA LYS A 310 20.09 19.42 21.44
C LYS A 310 20.15 18.10 20.68
N THR A 311 21.04 18.01 19.71
CA THR A 311 21.31 16.76 18.98
C THR A 311 22.17 15.82 19.83
N ASN A 312 22.13 14.53 19.51
CA ASN A 312 22.91 13.46 20.15
C ASN A 312 22.70 13.33 21.67
N GLN A 313 21.53 13.75 22.16
CA GLN A 313 21.10 13.60 23.55
C GLN A 313 19.78 12.81 23.60
N TRP A 314 19.69 11.84 24.50
CA TRP A 314 18.45 11.13 24.79
C TRP A 314 17.49 12.02 25.58
N TYR A 315 16.23 12.00 25.17
CA TYR A 315 15.12 12.64 25.85
C TYR A 315 13.95 11.68 25.98
N HIS A 316 13.19 11.77 27.07
CA HIS A 316 11.85 11.19 27.15
C HIS A 316 10.81 12.28 26.88
N VAL A 317 9.88 12.02 25.98
CA VAL A 317 8.74 12.92 25.71
C VAL A 317 7.42 12.20 25.98
N ALA A 318 6.49 12.90 26.63
CA ALA A 318 5.10 12.44 26.76
C ALA A 318 4.11 13.57 26.45
N MET A 319 3.22 13.33 25.48
CA MET A 319 2.04 14.14 25.24
C MET A 319 0.83 13.49 25.93
N VAL A 320 0.12 14.26 26.75
CA VAL A 320 -1.06 13.80 27.50
C VAL A 320 -2.28 14.63 27.11
N TYR A 321 -3.26 14.02 26.47
CA TYR A 321 -4.58 14.61 26.30
C TYR A 321 -5.47 14.20 27.46
N GLU A 322 -5.90 15.19 28.26
CA GLU A 322 -6.66 14.99 29.48
C GLU A 322 -8.18 15.05 29.27
N GLY A 323 -8.62 15.30 28.04
CA GLY A 323 -10.04 15.52 27.68
C GLY A 323 -10.42 16.99 27.65
N GLU A 324 -9.90 17.78 28.59
CA GLU A 324 -10.12 19.24 28.66
C GLU A 324 -8.85 20.08 28.50
N ALA A 325 -7.67 19.43 28.58
CA ALA A 325 -6.39 20.07 28.34
C ALA A 325 -5.42 19.13 27.61
N LEU A 326 -4.39 19.73 27.03
CA LEU A 326 -3.24 19.06 26.44
C LEU A 326 -2.00 19.47 27.23
N ALA A 327 -1.22 18.48 27.68
CA ALA A 327 0.02 18.68 28.42
C ALA A 327 1.19 18.01 27.69
N LEU A 328 2.37 18.62 27.77
CA LEU A 328 3.60 18.09 27.19
C LEU A 328 4.70 18.06 28.24
N TYR A 329 5.29 16.88 28.41
CA TYR A 329 6.38 16.60 29.34
C TYR A 329 7.65 16.29 28.55
N LEU A 330 8.78 16.79 29.05
CA LEU A 330 10.12 16.41 28.57
C LEU A 330 10.97 16.04 29.79
N ASP A 331 11.62 14.88 29.73
CA ASP A 331 12.37 14.26 30.83
C ASP A 331 11.57 14.25 32.14
N GLY A 332 10.28 13.94 32.00
CA GLY A 332 9.30 13.88 33.08
C GLY A 332 8.92 15.22 33.71
N LYS A 333 9.46 16.36 33.26
CA LYS A 333 9.06 17.70 33.71
C LYS A 333 7.97 18.27 32.80
N LEU A 334 6.91 18.83 33.40
CA LEU A 334 5.86 19.53 32.66
C LEU A 334 6.44 20.79 31.99
N GLN A 335 6.45 20.83 30.66
CA GLN A 335 6.96 21.97 29.90
C GLN A 335 5.86 23.00 29.63
N LYS A 336 4.66 22.53 29.27
CA LYS A 336 3.51 23.39 28.98
C LYS A 336 2.21 22.60 29.15
N ARG A 337 1.12 23.32 29.48
CA ARG A 337 -0.25 22.81 29.47
C ARG A 337 -1.18 23.85 28.87
N VAL A 338 -2.07 23.44 27.96
CA VAL A 338 -3.04 24.32 27.29
C VAL A 338 -4.44 23.74 27.39
N GLN A 339 -5.44 24.60 27.65
CA GLN A 339 -6.83 24.18 27.71
C GLN A 339 -7.39 23.93 26.31
N THR A 340 -8.02 22.79 26.08
CA THR A 340 -8.60 22.40 24.78
C THR A 340 -10.08 22.82 24.63
N LYS A 341 -10.65 23.51 25.64
CA LYS A 341 -12.10 23.75 25.83
C LYS A 341 -12.86 22.43 26.13
N GLN A 342 -14.18 22.50 26.33
CA GLN A 342 -15.04 21.35 26.70
C GLN A 342 -14.74 20.08 25.88
N PRO A 343 -14.98 18.87 26.42
CA PRO A 343 -14.51 17.62 25.83
C PRO A 343 -14.99 17.44 24.38
N MET A 344 -14.05 17.59 23.45
CA MET A 344 -14.25 17.44 22.02
C MET A 344 -13.82 16.05 21.56
N LYS A 345 -14.54 15.51 20.57
CA LYS A 345 -14.15 14.28 19.89
C LYS A 345 -12.97 14.55 18.97
N ARG A 346 -12.07 13.57 18.91
CA ARG A 346 -10.97 13.52 17.96
C ARG A 346 -11.50 13.08 16.61
N LYS A 347 -11.10 13.76 15.54
CA LYS A 347 -11.43 13.34 14.17
C LYS A 347 -10.53 12.16 13.80
N VAL A 348 -11.14 11.03 13.45
CA VAL A 348 -10.44 9.82 13.00
C VAL A 348 -10.28 9.82 11.47
N ASN A 349 -9.28 9.11 10.97
CA ASN A 349 -8.96 9.02 9.54
C ASN A 349 -8.56 7.59 9.13
N TRP A 350 -8.25 7.42 7.84
CA TRP A 350 -7.72 6.16 7.29
C TRP A 350 -6.19 6.17 7.12
N PHE A 351 -5.49 7.24 7.53
CA PHE A 351 -4.03 7.33 7.42
C PHE A 351 -3.31 6.49 8.47
N PRO A 352 -2.12 5.92 8.17
CA PRO A 352 -1.38 5.10 9.11
C PRO A 352 -0.90 5.91 10.33
N LEU A 353 -0.60 5.20 11.43
CA LEU A 353 0.27 5.70 12.49
C LEU A 353 1.72 5.48 12.03
N LEU A 354 2.49 6.57 11.95
CA LEU A 354 3.90 6.56 11.58
C LEU A 354 4.77 6.88 12.81
N VAL A 355 5.87 6.16 12.92
CA VAL A 355 6.97 6.39 13.84
C VAL A 355 8.16 6.84 13.00
N GLY A 356 8.70 8.02 13.31
CA GLY A 356 9.81 8.62 12.57
C GLY A 356 9.41 9.37 11.30
N ALA A 357 8.12 9.62 11.06
CA ALA A 357 7.62 10.38 9.92
C ALA A 357 6.24 11.00 10.22
N ASP A 358 5.73 11.82 9.30
CA ASP A 358 4.38 12.41 9.29
C ASP A 358 3.65 12.03 7.98
N PRO A 359 2.39 11.54 8.02
CA PRO A 359 1.64 11.31 6.80
C PRO A 359 1.27 12.63 6.09
N ASP A 360 1.42 12.66 4.76
CA ASP A 360 0.92 13.72 3.87
C ASP A 360 -0.57 13.57 3.54
N ALA A 361 -1.09 14.55 2.78
CA ALA A 361 -2.24 14.57 1.85
C ALA A 361 -3.06 13.29 1.55
N ARG A 362 -2.31 12.20 1.41
CA ARG A 362 -2.68 10.95 0.77
C ARG A 362 -2.29 9.76 1.67
N GLY A 363 -1.92 10.02 2.93
CA GLY A 363 -1.42 9.03 3.86
C GLY A 363 0.01 8.53 3.58
N ARG A 364 0.77 9.19 2.71
CA ARG A 364 2.14 8.79 2.38
C ARG A 364 3.12 9.39 3.37
N ALA A 365 4.16 8.65 3.76
CA ALA A 365 5.16 9.16 4.69
C ALA A 365 5.92 10.36 4.10
N ASN A 366 6.16 11.35 4.95
CA ASN A 366 6.92 12.57 4.68
C ASN A 366 7.57 13.06 5.99
N SER A 367 8.40 14.11 5.95
CA SER A 367 8.95 14.79 7.15
C SER A 367 9.65 13.81 8.12
N PHE A 368 10.63 13.09 7.59
CA PHE A 368 11.32 11.98 8.26
C PHE A 368 12.23 12.45 9.40
N PHE A 369 12.32 11.64 10.45
CA PHE A 369 13.19 11.84 11.60
C PHE A 369 14.56 11.19 11.36
N ASN A 370 15.63 11.92 11.70
CA ASN A 370 17.00 11.41 11.66
C ASN A 370 17.53 11.22 13.09
N GLY A 371 17.67 9.97 13.52
CA GLY A 371 18.10 9.65 14.87
C GLY A 371 17.68 8.27 15.33
N GLU A 372 17.57 8.13 16.64
CA GLU A 372 17.13 6.90 17.32
C GLU A 372 15.83 7.14 18.07
N ILE A 373 14.90 6.18 18.02
CA ILE A 373 13.65 6.16 18.79
C ILE A 373 13.58 4.85 19.56
N ASP A 374 13.09 4.91 20.80
CA ASP A 374 12.96 3.74 21.66
C ASP A 374 11.71 3.84 22.55
N GLU A 375 11.24 2.70 23.07
CA GLU A 375 10.21 2.60 24.10
C GLU A 375 8.94 3.41 23.78
N ILE A 376 8.35 3.17 22.61
CA ILE A 376 7.16 3.87 22.13
C ILE A 376 5.93 3.28 22.81
N ARG A 377 5.14 4.12 23.48
CA ARG A 377 3.91 3.69 24.15
C ARG A 377 2.75 4.61 23.83
N LEU A 378 1.63 4.01 23.45
CA LEU A 378 0.32 4.67 23.38
C LEU A 378 -0.60 4.02 24.41
N SER A 379 -1.22 4.83 25.25
CA SER A 379 -2.12 4.38 26.31
C SER A 379 -3.45 5.13 26.28
N LYS A 380 -4.56 4.46 26.62
CA LYS A 380 -5.82 5.12 26.96
C LYS A 380 -5.68 5.85 28.31
N GLY A 381 -6.38 6.96 28.50
CA GLY A 381 -6.39 7.70 29.75
C GLY A 381 -5.22 8.68 29.96
N VAL A 382 -5.21 9.28 31.15
CA VAL A 382 -4.24 10.30 31.57
C VAL A 382 -3.07 9.62 32.28
N GLY A 383 -1.94 9.43 31.58
CA GLY A 383 -0.76 8.76 32.12
C GLY A 383 0.00 9.60 33.15
N TYR A 384 0.01 10.93 33.00
CA TYR A 384 0.77 11.84 33.86
C TYR A 384 -0.04 13.09 34.19
N ARG A 385 0.01 13.54 35.46
CA ARG A 385 -0.63 14.78 35.95
C ARG A 385 0.34 15.75 36.62
N LYS A 386 1.50 15.26 37.04
CA LYS A 386 2.58 15.99 37.72
C LYS A 386 3.90 15.54 37.10
N SER A 387 4.98 16.25 37.44
CA SER A 387 6.31 15.81 37.04
C SER A 387 6.65 14.42 37.61
N PHE A 388 7.46 13.67 36.90
CA PHE A 388 7.88 12.30 37.23
C PHE A 388 9.33 12.09 36.80
N VAL A 389 9.91 10.94 37.16
CA VAL A 389 11.20 10.50 36.62
C VAL A 389 10.90 9.42 35.58
N PRO A 390 11.20 9.64 34.29
CA PRO A 390 10.95 8.63 33.27
C PRO A 390 11.78 7.37 33.51
N GLU A 391 11.14 6.20 33.44
CA GLU A 391 11.87 4.94 33.39
C GLU A 391 12.53 4.81 32.02
N ARG A 392 13.83 4.45 31.99
CA ARG A 392 14.54 4.22 30.72
C ARG A 392 13.92 3.08 29.93
N ARG A 393 13.45 2.03 30.61
CA ARG A 393 12.77 0.87 30.03
C ARG A 393 11.32 0.91 30.50
N LEU A 394 10.40 1.27 29.61
CA LEU A 394 8.98 1.35 29.95
C LEU A 394 8.39 -0.05 30.05
N LYS A 395 7.23 -0.14 30.71
CA LYS A 395 6.46 -1.38 30.82
C LYS A 395 5.04 -1.14 30.36
N PRO A 396 4.42 -2.08 29.64
CA PRO A 396 3.00 -2.00 29.34
C PRO A 396 2.19 -2.16 30.65
N ASN A 397 1.02 -1.54 30.68
CA ASN A 397 0.03 -1.67 31.76
C ASN A 397 -1.37 -1.91 31.16
N GLU A 398 -2.40 -2.00 32.00
CA GLU A 398 -3.78 -2.25 31.57
C GLU A 398 -4.39 -1.16 30.66
N ASN A 399 -3.74 0.00 30.61
CA ASN A 399 -4.10 1.12 29.74
C ASN A 399 -3.30 1.17 28.45
N THR A 400 -2.23 0.39 28.33
CA THR A 400 -1.40 0.36 27.13
C THR A 400 -2.17 -0.29 25.98
N VAL A 401 -2.19 0.40 24.83
CA VAL A 401 -2.82 -0.10 23.61
C VAL A 401 -1.81 -0.47 22.53
N ILE A 402 -0.65 0.20 22.51
CA ILE A 402 0.51 -0.11 21.68
C ILE A 402 1.75 0.09 22.56
N PHE A 403 2.70 -0.85 22.48
CA PHE A 403 4.02 -0.76 23.09
C PHE A 403 5.10 -1.39 22.21
N LEU A 404 6.00 -0.55 21.68
CA LEU A 404 7.17 -0.97 20.92
C LEU A 404 8.43 -0.64 21.72
N ASP A 405 9.05 -1.65 22.30
CA ASP A 405 10.32 -1.51 23.03
C ASP A 405 11.55 -1.51 22.11
N CYS A 406 11.35 -1.59 20.79
CA CYS A 406 12.39 -1.52 19.76
C CYS A 406 13.56 -2.49 19.98
N ASP A 407 13.34 -3.59 20.72
CA ASP A 407 14.41 -4.50 21.11
C ASP A 407 14.60 -5.65 20.15
N ARG A 408 13.65 -5.92 19.26
CA ARG A 408 13.69 -7.05 18.33
C ARG A 408 12.81 -6.83 17.11
N THR A 409 13.28 -7.32 15.98
CA THR A 409 12.51 -7.46 14.75
C THR A 409 12.21 -8.92 14.43
N VAL A 410 11.18 -9.15 13.62
CA VAL A 410 10.95 -10.41 12.92
C VAL A 410 10.78 -10.09 11.43
N GLY A 411 11.82 -10.35 10.64
CA GLY A 411 11.97 -9.74 9.33
C GLY A 411 11.73 -8.22 9.38
N PRO A 412 10.88 -7.65 8.51
CA PRO A 412 10.63 -6.22 8.47
C PRO A 412 9.67 -5.72 9.56
N PHE A 413 9.43 -6.46 10.64
CA PHE A 413 8.42 -6.08 11.63
C PHE A 413 9.00 -5.81 13.01
N LEU A 414 8.61 -4.66 13.59
CA LEU A 414 8.63 -4.46 15.04
C LEU A 414 7.36 -5.03 15.65
N VAL A 415 7.52 -5.74 16.76
CA VAL A 415 6.42 -6.45 17.44
C VAL A 415 5.88 -5.56 18.56
N ASP A 416 4.58 -5.31 18.54
CA ASP A 416 3.86 -4.66 19.64
C ASP A 416 3.73 -5.63 20.81
N ARG A 417 4.34 -5.28 21.94
CA ARG A 417 4.26 -6.02 23.21
C ARG A 417 3.08 -5.57 24.07
N GLY A 418 2.18 -4.75 23.53
CA GLY A 418 0.90 -4.40 24.12
C GLY A 418 -0.13 -5.55 24.04
N PRO A 419 -1.30 -5.39 24.69
CA PRO A 419 -2.27 -6.47 24.86
C PRO A 419 -2.86 -7.05 23.55
N LYS A 420 -2.75 -6.33 22.43
CA LYS A 420 -3.31 -6.75 21.14
C LYS A 420 -2.32 -7.39 20.18
N GLY A 421 -1.00 -7.30 20.45
CA GLY A 421 0.01 -7.96 19.64
C GLY A 421 0.06 -7.51 18.17
N HIS A 422 -0.04 -6.20 17.92
CA HIS A 422 0.15 -5.65 16.58
C HIS A 422 1.58 -5.84 16.04
N TYR A 423 1.78 -5.55 14.77
CA TYR A 423 3.09 -5.54 14.13
C TYR A 423 3.20 -4.30 13.27
N PHE A 424 4.35 -3.66 13.35
CA PHE A 424 4.64 -2.44 12.63
C PHE A 424 5.67 -2.73 11.56
N ARG A 425 5.37 -2.34 10.32
CA ARG A 425 6.27 -2.55 9.20
C ARG A 425 7.35 -1.49 9.20
N MET A 426 8.59 -1.95 9.23
CA MET A 426 9.81 -1.20 8.95
C MET A 426 9.92 -0.95 7.45
N THR A 427 10.41 0.22 7.07
CA THR A 427 10.57 0.67 5.69
C THR A 427 11.96 1.27 5.49
N GLY A 428 12.40 1.45 4.26
CA GLY A 428 13.76 1.94 3.98
C GLY A 428 14.85 1.00 4.53
N ASP A 429 15.92 1.60 5.02
CA ASP A 429 17.11 0.92 5.59
C ASP A 429 17.08 0.91 7.12
N THR A 430 15.88 1.02 7.69
CA THR A 430 15.67 1.01 9.14
C THR A 430 16.22 -0.28 9.78
N HIS A 431 16.87 -0.11 10.93
CA HIS A 431 17.48 -1.21 11.68
C HIS A 431 17.57 -0.87 13.16
N LEU A 432 17.88 -1.88 13.97
CA LEU A 432 18.05 -1.71 15.41
C LEU A 432 19.53 -1.51 15.76
N LEU A 433 19.82 -0.53 16.62
CA LEU A 433 21.15 -0.27 17.18
C LEU A 433 21.19 -0.56 18.67
N GLU A 434 22.31 -1.04 19.19
CA GLU A 434 22.52 -1.13 20.63
C GLU A 434 22.56 0.26 21.28
N VAL A 435 21.83 0.40 22.38
CA VAL A 435 21.83 1.60 23.20
C VAL A 435 22.98 1.51 24.18
N GLN A 436 23.96 2.39 24.02
CA GLN A 436 24.99 2.61 25.02
C GLN A 436 24.45 3.58 26.07
N ASP A 437 24.01 3.07 27.23
CA ASP A 437 23.64 3.93 28.35
C ASP A 437 24.91 4.60 28.90
N ALA A 438 24.93 5.93 28.95
CA ALA A 438 26.07 6.72 29.44
C ALA A 438 26.32 6.59 30.96
N ALA A 439 25.77 5.56 31.61
CA ALA A 439 25.91 5.28 33.04
C ALA A 439 26.78 4.03 33.27
N SER A 440 27.98 4.01 32.70
CA SER A 440 29.03 3.01 32.96
C SER A 440 30.44 3.53 32.62
N GLN A 441 30.73 4.79 32.94
CA GLN A 441 32.11 5.31 33.03
C GLN A 441 32.28 6.13 34.31
#